data_AF-A0A972HED1-F1
#
_entry.id   AF-A0A972HED1-F1
#
_cell.length_a   1.000
_cell.length_b   1.000
_cell.length_c   1.000
_cell.angle_alpha   90.00
_cell.angle_beta   90.00
_cell.angle_gamma   90.00
#
_symmetry.space_group_name_H-M   'P 1'
#
loop_
_entity.id
_entity.type
_entity.pdbx_description
1 polymer ?
#
loop_
_entity_poly.entity_id
_entity_poly.type
_entity_poly.pdbx_seq_one_letter_code
_entity_poly.pdbx_strand_id
1 'polypeptide(L)'
;MFVTDMGDVDGMLFVFDDARDRSFWMRNTRLPLDIVYFDAAGFPVGDYLMTPCPDTDQDCPGYPSSGQAMFALETVAGTYTLAEATLDMSSVP
;
A
#
# COMPACT_ATOMS: atom_id res chain seq x y z
N MET A 1 3.44 9.50 5.00
CA MET A 1 4.40 10.47 4.41
C MET A 1 5.36 10.96 5.50
N PHE A 2 6.66 11.10 5.21
CA PHE A 2 7.77 11.45 6.14
C PHE A 2 8.14 10.43 7.23
N VAL A 3 7.64 9.21 7.15
CA VAL A 3 8.09 8.11 8.02
C VAL A 3 9.50 7.71 7.58
N THR A 4 10.47 7.84 8.48
CA THR A 4 11.90 7.53 8.23
C THR A 4 12.33 6.21 8.89
N ASP A 5 11.46 5.66 9.73
CA ASP A 5 11.62 4.40 10.46
C ASP A 5 10.21 3.89 10.80
N MET A 6 9.94 2.59 10.57
CA MET A 6 8.66 1.95 10.90
C MET A 6 8.67 1.30 12.30
N GLY A 7 9.77 1.37 13.07
CA GLY A 7 9.86 0.80 14.42
C GLY A 7 9.57 -0.71 14.45
N ASP A 8 8.77 -1.14 15.41
CA ASP A 8 8.25 -2.52 15.55
C ASP A 8 6.98 -2.77 14.71
N VAL A 9 6.59 -1.82 13.86
CA VAL A 9 5.37 -1.90 13.06
C VAL A 9 5.75 -2.40 11.67
N ASP A 10 5.18 -3.51 11.23
CA ASP A 10 5.56 -4.11 9.94
C ASP A 10 5.03 -3.33 8.72
N GLY A 11 4.17 -2.33 8.93
CA GLY A 11 3.57 -1.53 7.87
C GLY A 11 2.55 -0.49 8.34
N MET A 12 1.87 0.13 7.36
CA MET A 12 0.78 1.09 7.54
C MET A 12 -0.47 0.58 6.83
N LEU A 13 -1.53 0.31 7.59
CA LEU A 13 -2.84 -0.05 7.04
C LEU A 13 -3.71 1.20 6.86
N PHE A 14 -4.14 1.43 5.64
CA PHE A 14 -5.14 2.43 5.27
C PHE A 14 -6.50 1.77 5.19
N VAL A 15 -7.47 2.29 5.94
CA VAL A 15 -8.87 1.86 5.95
C VAL A 15 -9.71 2.96 5.33
N PHE A 16 -10.49 2.64 4.30
CA PHE A 16 -11.38 3.59 3.62
C PHE A 16 -12.84 3.31 3.95
N ASP A 17 -13.66 4.37 4.03
CA ASP A 17 -15.10 4.25 4.31
C ASP A 17 -15.88 3.56 3.17
N ASP A 18 -15.31 3.50 1.97
CA ASP A 18 -15.94 2.92 0.80
C ASP A 18 -14.97 2.20 -0.15
N ALA A 19 -15.49 1.18 -0.83
CA ALA A 19 -14.74 0.43 -1.84
C ALA A 19 -14.73 1.19 -3.17
N ARG A 20 -13.54 1.62 -3.62
CA ARG A 20 -13.33 2.32 -4.89
C ARG A 20 -11.98 1.97 -5.48
N ASP A 21 -11.77 2.26 -6.76
CA ASP A 21 -10.43 2.23 -7.34
C ASP A 21 -9.56 3.26 -6.60
N ARG A 22 -8.47 2.79 -5.99
CA ARG A 22 -7.52 3.61 -5.24
C ARG A 22 -6.21 3.68 -6.00
N SER A 23 -5.45 4.75 -5.81
CA SER A 23 -4.11 4.86 -6.37
C SER A 23 -3.23 5.62 -5.41
N PHE A 24 -2.06 5.06 -5.16
CA PHE A 24 -1.02 5.65 -4.32
C PHE A 24 0.15 6.11 -5.18
N TRP A 25 0.96 6.98 -4.61
CA TRP A 25 2.13 7.59 -5.24
C TRP A 25 3.18 7.84 -4.17
N MET A 26 4.44 7.89 -4.56
CA MET A 26 5.58 7.91 -3.62
C MET A 26 6.15 9.31 -3.38
N ARG A 27 5.31 10.35 -3.50
CA ARG A 27 5.76 11.75 -3.40
C ARG A 27 6.34 12.02 -2.02
N ASN A 28 7.61 12.45 -1.98
CA ASN A 28 8.41 12.65 -0.76
C ASN A 28 8.61 11.38 0.11
N THR A 29 8.45 10.18 -0.46
CA THR A 29 8.79 8.92 0.22
C THR A 29 10.14 8.43 -0.30
N ARG A 30 11.15 8.38 0.59
CA ARG A 30 12.54 8.04 0.20
C ARG A 30 12.87 6.55 0.28
N LEU A 31 12.02 5.76 0.93
CA LEU A 31 12.18 4.31 1.05
C LEU A 31 11.28 3.61 0.03
N PRO A 32 11.77 2.57 -0.66
CA PRO A 32 10.89 1.71 -1.45
C PRO A 32 9.93 0.95 -0.53
N LEU A 33 8.68 0.82 -0.96
CA LEU A 33 7.62 0.18 -0.19
C LEU A 33 6.89 -0.84 -1.07
N ASP A 34 6.38 -1.90 -0.47
CA ASP A 34 5.36 -2.72 -1.10
C ASP A 34 3.99 -2.19 -0.71
N ILE A 35 3.05 -2.20 -1.66
CA ILE A 35 1.62 -1.95 -1.38
C ILE A 35 0.79 -3.14 -1.82
N VAL A 36 -0.17 -3.54 -0.99
CA VAL A 36 -1.25 -4.45 -1.37
C VAL A 36 -2.59 -3.78 -1.10
N TYR A 37 -3.46 -3.81 -2.09
CA TYR A 37 -4.84 -3.37 -1.99
C TYR A 37 -5.74 -4.55 -1.64
N PHE A 38 -6.75 -4.32 -0.81
CA PHE A 38 -7.74 -5.35 -0.48
C PHE A 38 -9.16 -4.83 -0.67
N ASP A 39 -10.04 -5.71 -1.14
CA ASP A 39 -11.47 -5.43 -1.21
C ASP A 39 -12.14 -5.41 0.17
N ALA A 40 -13.45 -5.16 0.20
CA ALA A 40 -14.24 -5.10 1.44
C ALA A 40 -14.29 -6.45 2.20
N ALA A 41 -13.95 -7.56 1.57
CA ALA A 41 -13.88 -8.88 2.20
C ALA A 41 -12.45 -9.25 2.64
N GLY A 42 -11.46 -8.37 2.41
CA GLY A 42 -10.06 -8.60 2.77
C GLY A 42 -9.28 -9.41 1.74
N PHE A 43 -9.80 -9.60 0.53
CA PHE A 43 -9.07 -10.27 -0.56
C PHE A 43 -8.21 -9.28 -1.34
N PRO A 44 -6.97 -9.68 -1.73
CA PRO A 44 -6.09 -8.80 -2.46
C PRO A 44 -6.64 -8.47 -3.85
N VAL A 45 -6.68 -7.17 -4.18
CA VAL A 45 -7.13 -6.60 -5.46
C VAL A 45 -6.02 -5.79 -6.13
N GLY A 46 -4.79 -6.28 -6.04
CA GLY A 46 -3.62 -5.73 -6.71
C GLY A 46 -2.51 -5.37 -5.73
N ASP A 47 -1.28 -5.47 -6.22
CA ASP A 47 -0.08 -5.22 -5.46
C ASP A 47 1.00 -4.57 -6.34
N TYR A 48 1.86 -3.77 -5.72
CA TYR A 48 2.98 -3.12 -6.40
C TYR A 48 4.20 -3.00 -5.48
N LEU A 49 5.37 -3.21 -6.08
CA LEU A 49 6.60 -2.63 -5.56
C LEU A 49 6.63 -1.14 -5.95
N MET A 50 6.48 -0.27 -4.95
CA MET A 50 6.51 1.17 -5.13
C MET A 50 7.91 1.72 -4.92
N THR A 51 8.39 2.47 -5.91
CA THR A 51 9.71 3.11 -5.88
C THR A 51 9.57 4.61 -5.61
N PRO A 52 10.53 5.22 -4.89
CA PRO A 52 10.57 6.67 -4.71
C PRO A 52 10.40 7.43 -6.03
N CYS A 53 9.71 8.58 -5.99
CA CYS A 53 9.60 9.43 -7.16
C CYS A 53 11.00 9.86 -7.66
N PRO A 54 11.15 10.13 -8.97
CA PRO A 54 12.32 10.82 -9.51
C PRO A 54 12.52 12.19 -8.83
N ASP A 55 13.71 12.80 -9.01
CA ASP A 55 14.05 14.12 -8.45
C ASP A 55 13.03 15.22 -8.78
N THR A 56 12.27 15.04 -9.86
CA THR A 56 11.14 15.89 -10.26
C THR A 56 9.81 15.18 -10.06
N ASP A 57 8.93 15.77 -9.23
CA ASP A 57 7.58 15.27 -8.93
C ASP A 57 6.67 15.06 -10.16
N GLN A 58 6.99 15.71 -11.30
CA GLN A 58 6.16 15.66 -12.51
C GLN A 58 6.04 14.26 -13.12
N ASP A 59 7.04 13.39 -12.90
CA ASP A 59 7.09 12.04 -13.48
C ASP A 59 6.89 10.95 -12.43
N CYS A 60 6.29 11.28 -11.28
CA CYS A 60 6.07 10.28 -10.24
C CYS A 60 4.95 9.31 -10.65
N PRO A 61 5.23 7.99 -10.70
CA PRO A 61 4.22 7.00 -11.06
C PRO A 61 3.12 6.91 -10.01
N GLY A 62 1.90 6.63 -10.49
CA GLY A 62 0.79 6.17 -9.67
C GLY A 62 0.70 4.65 -9.71
N TYR A 63 0.27 4.06 -8.60
CA TYR A 63 0.13 2.61 -8.40
C TYR A 63 -1.35 2.31 -8.14
N PRO A 64 -2.19 2.15 -9.17
CA PRO A 64 -3.63 1.97 -9.00
C PRO A 64 -4.00 0.55 -8.56
N SER A 65 -5.04 0.38 -7.76
CA SER A 65 -5.62 -0.94 -7.48
C SER A 65 -6.20 -1.56 -8.75
N SER A 66 -6.18 -2.88 -8.82
CA SER A 66 -6.78 -3.67 -9.93
C SER A 66 -8.30 -3.86 -9.77
N GLY A 67 -8.88 -3.33 -8.68
CA GLY A 67 -10.31 -3.34 -8.40
C GLY A 67 -10.68 -2.43 -7.23
N GLN A 68 -11.94 -2.50 -6.81
CA GLN A 68 -12.46 -1.69 -5.72
C GLN A 68 -11.81 -2.06 -4.38
N ALA A 69 -10.92 -1.20 -3.90
CA ALA A 69 -10.20 -1.38 -2.65
C ALA A 69 -10.89 -0.63 -1.51
N MET A 70 -11.06 -1.32 -0.39
CA MET A 70 -11.50 -0.78 0.90
C MET A 70 -10.33 -0.66 1.88
N PHE A 71 -9.25 -1.41 1.65
CA PHE A 71 -8.03 -1.35 2.45
C PHE A 71 -6.79 -1.26 1.56
N ALA A 72 -5.71 -0.67 2.07
CA ALA A 72 -4.38 -0.76 1.48
C ALA A 72 -3.34 -0.93 2.58
N LEU A 73 -2.40 -1.85 2.41
CA LEU A 73 -1.30 -2.08 3.35
C LEU A 73 0.01 -1.68 2.67
N GLU A 74 0.70 -0.69 3.23
CA GLU A 74 2.07 -0.32 2.83
C GLU A 74 3.09 -0.94 3.79
N THR A 75 4.14 -1.57 3.28
CA THR A 75 5.20 -2.19 4.09
C THR A 75 6.56 -1.81 3.53
N VAL A 76 7.64 -2.00 4.29
CA VAL A 76 8.99 -1.91 3.70
C VAL A 76 9.10 -2.93 2.57
N ALA A 77 9.73 -2.53 1.45
CA ALA A 77 9.90 -3.40 0.31
C ALA A 77 10.64 -4.69 0.69
N GLY A 78 10.08 -5.84 0.31
CA GLY A 78 10.63 -7.16 0.59
C GLY A 78 10.29 -7.72 1.97
N THR A 79 9.48 -7.03 2.78
CA THR A 79 9.03 -7.56 4.09
C THR A 79 8.07 -8.74 3.93
N TYR A 80 7.22 -8.73 2.89
CA TYR A 80 6.23 -9.78 2.66
C TYR A 80 6.30 -10.33 1.24
N THR A 81 6.07 -11.64 1.12
CA THR A 81 5.69 -12.25 -0.16
C THR A 81 4.19 -12.03 -0.37
N LEU A 82 3.86 -11.02 -1.18
CA LEU A 82 2.48 -10.54 -1.39
C LEU A 82 1.53 -11.59 -1.98
N ALA A 83 2.06 -12.70 -2.50
CA ALA A 83 1.30 -13.78 -3.13
C ALA A 83 0.33 -14.54 -2.19
N GLU A 84 0.45 -14.40 -0.87
CA GLU A 84 -0.38 -15.12 0.11
C GLU A 84 -1.05 -14.20 1.15
N ALA A 85 -0.98 -12.88 0.97
CA ALA A 85 -1.55 -11.95 1.93
C ALA A 85 -3.09 -11.93 1.80
N THR A 86 -3.80 -12.45 2.80
CA THR A 86 -5.19 -12.10 3.09
C THR A 86 -5.20 -11.25 4.36
N LEU A 87 -6.03 -10.21 4.38
CA LEU A 87 -6.21 -9.45 5.61
C LEU A 87 -7.15 -10.21 6.54
N ASP A 88 -6.68 -10.50 7.75
CA ASP A 88 -7.55 -10.95 8.83
C ASP A 88 -8.45 -9.81 9.28
N MET A 89 -9.69 -9.82 8.80
CA MET A 89 -10.73 -8.83 9.12
C MET A 89 -11.09 -8.77 10.61
N SER A 90 -10.70 -9.75 11.43
CA SER A 90 -10.87 -9.68 12.89
C SER A 90 -9.85 -8.79 13.59
N SER A 91 -8.76 -8.45 12.89
CA SER A 91 -7.67 -7.60 13.37
C SER A 91 -7.77 -6.15 12.84
N VAL A 92 -8.72 -5.85 11.95
CA VAL A 92 -8.97 -4.49 11.43
C VAL A 92 -9.98 -3.79 12.34
N PRO A 93 -9.65 -2.59 12.88
CA PRO A 93 -10.51 -1.86 13.83
C PRO A 93 -11.77 -1.25 13.22
#